data_AF-A0A2V7NAU8-F1
#
_entry.id   AF-A0A2V7NAU8-F1
#
_cell.length_a   1.000
_cell.length_b   1.000
_cell.length_c   1.000
_cell.angle_alpha   90.00
_cell.angle_beta   90.00
_cell.angle_gamma   90.00
#
_symmetry.space_group_name_H-M   'P 1'
#
loop_
_entity.id
_entity.type
_entity.pdbx_description
1 polymer ?
#
loop_
_entity_poly.entity_id
_entity_poly.type
_entity_poly.pdbx_seq_one_letter_code
_entity_poly.pdbx_strand_id
1 'polypeptide(L)'
;MPFTRDDIRAAVERAGDEHWKALRDHHEDAYPNPKPTPGDVCKAEAERLNAMGLGDAKDFDLVETHVERVASEVRLSHVFTYKPLTLRLLTEPFQGYG
;
A
#
# COMPACT_ATOMS: atom_id res chain seq x y z
N MET A 1 -7.69 -0.62 15.28
CA MET A 1 -7.13 0.74 15.26
C MET A 1 -6.87 0.99 13.80
N PRO A 2 -7.48 2.04 13.23
CA PRO A 2 -7.41 2.27 11.80
C PRO A 2 -5.96 2.37 11.33
N PHE A 3 -5.69 1.88 10.12
CA PHE A 3 -4.39 2.05 9.50
C PHE A 3 -4.07 3.53 9.33
N THR A 4 -2.82 3.86 9.61
CA THR A 4 -2.23 5.17 9.37
C THR A 4 -1.33 5.14 8.14
N ARG A 5 -0.95 6.32 7.65
CA ARG A 5 0.08 6.45 6.61
C ARG A 5 1.36 5.67 6.98
N ASP A 6 1.76 5.74 8.24
CA ASP A 6 3.01 5.14 8.71
C ASP A 6 2.91 3.61 8.79
N ASP A 7 1.71 3.06 9.04
CA ASP A 7 1.49 1.60 8.99
C ASP A 7 1.65 1.06 7.56
N ILE A 8 1.10 1.77 6.56
CA ILE A 8 1.25 1.40 5.15
C ILE A 8 2.69 1.55 4.71
N ARG A 9 3.35 2.66 5.07
CA ARG A 9 4.77 2.85 4.79
C ARG A 9 5.61 1.71 5.38
N ALA A 10 5.39 1.38 6.65
CA ALA A 10 6.12 0.29 7.29
C ALA A 10 5.83 -1.06 6.62
N ALA A 11 4.61 -1.28 6.11
CA ALA A 11 4.28 -2.49 5.35
C ALA A 11 4.98 -2.55 3.99
N VAL A 12 5.16 -1.41 3.31
CA VAL A 12 5.96 -1.31 2.08
C VAL A 12 7.43 -1.57 2.36
N GLU A 13 7.98 -0.97 3.42
CA GLU A 13 9.37 -1.20 3.85
C GLU A 13 9.61 -2.68 4.22
N ARG A 14 8.63 -3.36 4.81
CA ARG A 14 8.70 -4.82 5.09
C ARG A 14 8.70 -5.67 3.82
N ALA A 15 8.10 -5.21 2.72
CA ALA A 15 8.15 -5.90 1.43
C ALA A 15 9.52 -5.76 0.76
N GLY A 16 10.25 -4.67 1.03
CA GLY A 16 11.62 -4.44 0.59
C GLY A 16 11.85 -3.09 -0.10
N ASP A 17 13.13 -2.70 -0.21
CA ASP A 17 13.56 -1.39 -0.70
C ASP A 17 13.12 -1.11 -2.16
N GLU A 18 12.96 -2.15 -2.98
CA GLU A 18 12.50 -2.01 -4.37
C GLU A 18 11.08 -1.43 -4.46
N HIS A 19 10.20 -1.81 -3.53
CA HIS A 19 8.83 -1.30 -3.49
C HIS A 19 8.79 0.18 -3.07
N TRP A 20 9.65 0.57 -2.12
CA TRP A 20 9.80 1.98 -1.76
C TRP A 20 10.39 2.81 -2.91
N LYS A 21 11.38 2.27 -3.61
CA LYS A 21 11.95 2.88 -4.81
C LYS A 21 10.88 3.09 -5.89
N ALA A 22 9.98 2.13 -6.12
CA ALA A 22 8.91 2.24 -7.10
C ALA A 22 7.96 3.43 -6.82
N LEU A 23 7.59 3.66 -5.56
CA LEU A 23 6.79 4.82 -5.15
C LEU A 23 7.53 6.14 -5.40
N ARG A 24 8.81 6.21 -5.05
CA ARG A 24 9.62 7.42 -5.25
C ARG A 24 9.78 7.73 -6.73
N ASP A 25 10.18 6.73 -7.51
CA ASP A 25 10.37 6.89 -8.96
C ASP A 25 9.04 7.32 -9.61
N HIS A 26 7.88 6.81 -9.18
CA HIS A 26 6.55 7.22 -9.65
C HIS A 26 6.26 8.72 -9.44
N HIS A 27 6.66 9.28 -8.30
CA HIS A 27 6.55 10.70 -8.03
C HIS A 27 7.53 11.53 -8.87
N GLU A 28 8.80 11.10 -8.95
CA GLU A 28 9.90 11.84 -9.60
C GLU A 28 9.77 11.87 -11.13
N ASP A 29 9.31 10.78 -11.75
CA ASP A 29 9.20 10.66 -13.22
C ASP A 29 8.00 11.43 -13.81
N ALA A 30 7.16 12.01 -12.96
CA ALA A 30 5.93 12.68 -13.39
C ALA A 30 6.13 14.14 -13.84
N TYR A 31 7.35 14.67 -13.83
CA TYR A 31 7.60 16.06 -14.21
C TYR A 31 7.17 16.34 -15.66
N PRO A 32 6.45 17.47 -15.94
CA PRO A 32 6.16 18.62 -15.08
C PRO A 32 4.86 18.56 -14.26
N ASN A 33 4.09 17.47 -14.32
CA ASN A 33 2.84 17.30 -13.55
C ASN A 33 3.08 16.35 -12.36
N PRO A 34 3.57 16.85 -11.21
CA PRO A 34 3.98 16.00 -10.10
C PRO A 34 2.82 15.11 -9.64
N LYS A 35 3.08 13.80 -9.62
CA LYS A 35 2.17 12.79 -9.07
C LYS A 35 2.16 12.83 -7.54
N PRO A 36 1.19 12.17 -6.87
CA PRO A 36 1.15 12.11 -5.42
C PRO A 36 2.49 11.64 -4.83
N THR A 37 2.90 12.23 -3.71
CA THR A 37 4.14 11.79 -3.04
C THR A 37 3.97 10.35 -2.51
N PRO A 38 5.05 9.60 -2.27
CA PRO A 38 4.96 8.30 -1.60
C PRO A 38 4.14 8.35 -0.29
N GLY A 39 4.22 9.47 0.44
CA GLY A 39 3.43 9.71 1.63
C GLY A 39 1.93 9.90 1.36
N ASP A 40 1.57 10.57 0.26
CA ASP A 40 0.17 10.75 -0.16
C ASP A 40 -0.43 9.41 -0.61
N VAL A 41 0.33 8.61 -1.36
CA VAL A 41 -0.08 7.25 -1.76
C VAL A 41 -0.34 6.38 -0.53
N CYS A 42 0.60 6.38 0.43
CA CYS A 42 0.42 5.62 1.68
C CYS A 42 -0.79 6.10 2.50
N LYS A 43 -1.07 7.40 2.50
CA LYS A 43 -2.22 7.97 3.21
C LYS A 43 -3.54 7.58 2.53
N ALA A 44 -3.64 7.75 1.22
CA ALA A 44 -4.83 7.38 0.44
C ALA A 44 -5.12 5.88 0.58
N GLU A 45 -4.06 5.06 0.62
CA GLU A 45 -4.22 3.62 0.79
C GLU A 45 -4.69 3.23 2.19
N ALA A 46 -4.17 3.89 3.23
CA ALA A 46 -4.67 3.70 4.59
C ALA A 46 -6.17 4.02 4.68
N GLU A 47 -6.60 5.14 4.09
CA GLU A 47 -8.01 5.54 4.02
C GLU A 47 -8.86 4.50 3.28
N ARG A 48 -8.36 3.97 2.15
CA ARG A 48 -9.03 2.93 1.36
C ARG A 48 -9.22 1.63 2.15
N LEU A 49 -8.17 1.12 2.78
CA LEU A 49 -8.24 -0.11 3.58
C LEU A 49 -9.15 0.06 4.80
N ASN A 50 -9.13 1.23 5.43
CA ASN A 50 -10.05 1.56 6.52
C ASN A 50 -11.51 1.61 6.03
N ALA A 51 -11.78 2.19 4.85
CA ALA A 51 -13.12 2.21 4.25
C ALA A 51 -13.64 0.81 3.89
N MET A 52 -12.74 -0.14 3.59
CA MET A 52 -13.07 -1.56 3.41
C MET A 52 -13.30 -2.30 4.74
N GLY A 53 -13.11 -1.63 5.89
CA GLY A 53 -13.25 -2.22 7.23
C GLY A 53 -12.03 -3.00 7.71
N LEU A 54 -10.93 -3.02 6.96
CA LEU A 54 -9.73 -3.80 7.30
C LEU A 54 -8.92 -3.21 8.45
N GLY A 55 -9.00 -1.90 8.69
CA GLY A 55 -8.28 -1.23 9.79
C GLY A 55 -8.73 -1.63 11.19
N ASP A 56 -10.00 -2.02 11.35
CA ASP A 56 -10.54 -2.45 12.65
C ASP A 56 -10.82 -3.95 12.72
N ALA A 57 -10.51 -4.69 11.65
CA ALA A 57 -10.70 -6.12 11.57
C ALA A 57 -9.63 -6.86 12.40
N LYS A 58 -9.99 -7.25 13.62
CA LYS A 58 -9.08 -7.90 14.59
C LYS A 58 -8.51 -9.24 14.10
N ASP A 59 -9.21 -9.89 13.20
CA ASP A 59 -8.82 -11.19 12.64
C ASP A 59 -7.75 -11.07 11.55
N PHE A 60 -7.47 -9.86 11.07
CA PHE A 60 -6.49 -9.60 10.02
C PHE A 60 -5.29 -8.82 10.56
N ASP A 61 -4.09 -9.23 10.15
CA ASP A 61 -2.87 -8.46 10.35
C ASP A 61 -2.25 -8.09 9.00
N LEU A 62 -1.94 -6.81 8.78
CA LEU A 62 -1.22 -6.36 7.59
C LEU A 62 0.26 -6.75 7.69
N VAL A 63 0.67 -7.73 6.88
CA VAL A 63 2.03 -8.25 6.89
C VAL A 63 2.96 -7.36 6.06
N GLU A 64 2.63 -7.15 4.80
CA GLU A 64 3.47 -6.42 3.85
C GLU A 64 2.59 -5.82 2.74
N THR A 65 3.11 -4.77 2.11
CA THR A 65 2.47 -4.11 0.96
C THR A 65 3.43 -4.15 -0.21
N HIS A 66 3.02 -4.83 -1.28
CA HIS A 66 3.79 -4.88 -2.51
C HIS A 66 3.41 -3.68 -3.38
N VAL A 67 4.43 -3.02 -3.91
CA VAL A 67 4.29 -1.94 -4.88
C VAL A 67 4.87 -2.42 -6.21
N GLU A 68 4.04 -2.45 -7.23
CA GLU A 68 4.43 -2.75 -8.60
C GLU A 68 4.33 -1.50 -9.47
N ARG A 69 5.34 -1.27 -10.31
CA ARG A 69 5.30 -0.20 -11.29
C ARG A 69 4.66 -0.70 -12.57
N VAL A 70 3.58 -0.05 -13.00
CA VAL A 70 2.85 -0.39 -14.23
C VAL A 70 2.85 0.84 -15.14
N ALA A 71 3.71 0.81 -16.17
CA ALA A 71 4.00 1.97 -17.01
C ALA A 71 4.42 3.18 -16.18
N SER A 72 3.64 4.26 -16.17
CA SER A 72 3.89 5.45 -15.37
C SER A 72 3.18 5.44 -14.01
N GLU A 73 2.31 4.46 -13.75
CA GLU A 73 1.51 4.34 -12.53
C GLU A 73 2.10 3.32 -11.56
N VAL A 74 1.61 3.35 -10.32
CA VAL A 74 1.87 2.31 -9.32
C VAL A 74 0.61 1.54 -8.98
N ARG A 75 0.82 0.27 -8.67
CA ARG A 75 -0.19 -0.67 -8.25
C ARG A 75 0.21 -1.23 -6.90
N LEU A 76 -0.70 -1.18 -5.93
CA LEU A 76 -0.45 -1.71 -4.60
C LEU A 76 -1.30 -2.96 -4.37
N SER A 77 -0.69 -3.96 -3.74
CA SER A 77 -1.36 -5.13 -3.21
C SER A 77 -0.88 -5.41 -1.78
N HIS A 78 -1.76 -5.96 -0.95
CA HIS A 78 -1.50 -6.14 0.47
C HIS A 78 -1.58 -7.60 0.83
N VAL A 79 -0.60 -8.07 1.59
CA VAL A 79 -0.63 -9.40 2.18
C VAL A 79 -1.13 -9.27 3.61
N PHE A 80 -2.26 -9.90 3.89
CA PHE A 80 -2.81 -10.02 5.22
C PHE A 80 -2.67 -11.45 5.74
N THR A 81 -2.44 -11.59 7.05
CA THR A 81 -2.65 -12.86 7.74
C THR A 81 -4.05 -12.89 8.32
N TYR A 82 -4.85 -13.89 7.97
CA TYR A 82 -6.13 -14.19 8.63
C TYR A 82 -5.88 -15.14 9.80
N LYS A 83 -5.92 -14.61 11.02
CA LYS A 83 -5.54 -15.30 12.27
C LYS A 83 -6.29 -16.60 12.52
N PRO A 84 -7.62 -16.70 12.34
CA PRO A 84 -8.37 -17.89 12.72
C PRO A 84 -7.94 -19.15 11.95
N LEU A 85 -7.42 -18.99 10.74
CA LEU A 85 -7.00 -20.11 9.88
C LEU A 85 -5.50 -20.07 9.54
N THR A 86 -4.76 -19.09 10.05
CA THR A 86 -3.33 -18.86 9.73
C THR A 86 -3.07 -18.82 8.22
N LEU A 87 -4.00 -18.20 7.47
CA LEU A 87 -3.89 -18.07 6.01
C LEU A 87 -3.24 -16.73 5.65
N ARG A 88 -2.43 -16.73 4.59
CA ARG A 88 -2.00 -15.48 3.92
C ARG A 88 -2.93 -15.19 2.76
N LEU A 89 -3.48 -13.98 2.75
CA LEU A 89 -4.40 -13.49 1.75
C LEU A 89 -3.77 -12.30 1.05
N LEU A 90 -3.87 -12.28 -0.27
CA LEU A 90 -3.42 -11.17 -1.10
C LEU A 90 -4.65 -10.39 -1.56
N THR A 91 -4.68 -9.08 -1.34
CA THR A 91 -5.74 -8.24 -1.88
C THR A 91 -5.61 -8.12 -3.39
N GLU A 92 -6.72 -7.84 -4.06
CA GLU A 92 -6.64 -7.42 -5.45
C GLU A 92 -5.76 -6.16 -5.60
N PRO A 93 -4.97 -6.08 -6.67
CA PRO A 93 -4.15 -4.92 -6.94
C PRO A 93 -5.00 -3.67 -7.17
N PHE A 94 -4.72 -2.60 -6.44
CA PHE A 94 -5.37 -1.30 -6.64
C PHE A 94 -4.44 -0.32 -7.36
N GLN A 95 -5.02 0.51 -8.22
CA GLN A 95 -4.38 1.59 -8.98
C GLN A 95 -5.26 2.84 -8.90
N GLY A 96 -4.71 4.00 -9.26
CA GLY A 96 -5.46 5.26 -9.32
C GLY A 96 -5.13 6.23 -8.19
N TYR A 97 -3.89 6.21 -7.71
CA TYR A 97 -3.38 7.25 -6.84
C TYR A 97 -2.98 8.46 -7.70
N GLY A 98 -3.93 9.34 -8.00
CA GLY A 98 -3.75 10.49 -8.89
C GLY A 98 -4.84 11.53 -8.77
#